data_AF-A0A246BJE6-F1
#
_entry.id   AF-A0A246BJE6-F1
#
_cell.length_a   1.000
_cell.length_b   1.000
_cell.length_c   1.000
_cell.angle_alpha   90.00
_cell.angle_beta   90.00
_cell.angle_gamma   90.00
#
_symmetry.space_group_name_H-M   'P 1'
#
loop_
_entity.id
_entity.type
_entity.pdbx_description
1 polymer ?
#
loop_
_entity_poly.entity_id
_entity_poly.type
_entity_poly.pdbx_seq_one_letter_code
_entity_poly.pdbx_strand_id
1 'polypeptide(L)'
;MKRTLITAALTLPAHWDGVHTIHVTTPEEVEAMMTVAPDAQADLRAAAYGQKFGDRATLYTDETGLHIVAVRRVPAAQVQAQALLAEAYRASPEACDAVARREGAQDWADLTHGLEFAPQDTGGGCAALVAPLPNGHAMSLTNGDSRLPETLQDFYVGVADEPIAEETFYLFVRGGQLTELFPAA
;
A
#
# COMPACT_ATOMS: atom_id res chain seq x y z
N MET A 1 -12.49 -4.62 -22.36
CA MET A 1 -11.17 -5.24 -22.60
C MET A 1 -10.51 -5.43 -21.24
N LYS A 2 -10.31 -6.66 -20.77
CA LYS A 2 -9.80 -6.92 -19.42
C LYS A 2 -8.27 -6.82 -19.44
N ARG A 3 -7.72 -5.85 -18.70
CA ARG A 3 -6.28 -5.74 -18.42
C ARG A 3 -6.02 -6.58 -17.18
N THR A 4 -5.05 -7.50 -17.22
CA THR A 4 -4.63 -8.21 -16.00
C THR A 4 -3.70 -7.29 -15.22
N LEU A 5 -3.96 -7.16 -13.92
CA LEU A 5 -3.21 -6.31 -13.00
C LEU A 5 -2.34 -7.21 -12.13
N ILE A 6 -1.03 -7.00 -12.20
CA ILE A 6 -0.04 -7.78 -11.44
C ILE A 6 0.78 -6.82 -10.61
N THR A 7 0.85 -7.03 -9.30
CA THR A 7 1.87 -6.40 -8.46
C THR A 7 3.10 -7.30 -8.45
N ALA A 8 4.28 -6.79 -8.80
CA ALA A 8 5.46 -7.64 -8.97
C ALA A 8 6.78 -6.96 -8.57
N ALA A 9 7.79 -7.78 -8.27
CA ALA A 9 9.18 -7.41 -8.34
C ALA A 9 9.68 -7.55 -9.80
N LEU A 10 10.58 -6.65 -10.19
CA LEU A 10 11.08 -6.56 -11.56
C LEU A 10 12.59 -6.73 -11.57
N THR A 11 13.08 -7.68 -12.37
CA THR A 11 14.51 -7.84 -12.62
C THR A 11 14.78 -7.57 -14.10
N LEU A 12 15.46 -6.45 -14.35
CA LEU A 12 15.94 -6.12 -15.69
C LEU A 12 17.32 -6.75 -15.92
N PRO A 13 17.60 -7.30 -17.12
CA PRO A 13 18.96 -7.62 -17.53
C PRO A 13 19.88 -6.39 -17.39
N ALA A 14 21.14 -6.60 -17.00
CA ALA A 14 22.10 -5.51 -16.72
C ALA A 14 22.28 -4.50 -17.88
N HIS A 15 22.04 -4.96 -19.12
CA HIS A 15 22.13 -4.15 -20.33
C HIS A 15 20.83 -4.20 -21.14
N TRP A 16 19.68 -4.23 -20.45
CA TRP A 16 18.39 -4.34 -21.12
C TRP A 16 18.15 -3.19 -22.11
N ASP A 17 17.89 -3.56 -23.36
CA ASP A 17 17.81 -2.66 -24.51
C ASP A 17 16.39 -2.12 -24.77
N GLY A 18 15.42 -2.50 -23.94
CA GLY A 18 14.01 -2.14 -24.12
C GLY A 18 13.21 -3.12 -24.98
N VAL A 19 13.87 -4.05 -25.68
CA VAL A 19 13.22 -4.93 -26.67
C VAL A 19 13.11 -6.35 -26.16
N HIS A 20 14.10 -6.81 -25.39
CA HIS A 20 14.12 -8.19 -24.89
C HIS A 20 13.12 -8.42 -23.76
N THR A 21 12.83 -9.69 -23.48
CA THR A 21 12.00 -10.09 -22.34
C THR A 21 12.63 -9.72 -21.00
N ILE A 22 11.79 -9.44 -20.01
CA ILE A 22 12.17 -9.20 -18.61
C ILE A 22 11.64 -10.32 -17.71
N HIS A 23 12.27 -10.49 -16.54
CA HIS A 23 11.79 -11.41 -15.52
C HIS A 23 10.87 -10.66 -14.55
N VAL A 24 9.67 -11.19 -14.39
CA VAL A 24 8.64 -10.68 -13.49
C VAL A 24 8.37 -11.73 -12.43
N THR A 25 8.48 -11.35 -11.16
CA THR A 25 8.19 -12.23 -10.02
C THR A 25 7.06 -11.64 -9.19
N THR A 26 5.99 -12.40 -9.04
CA THR A 26 4.84 -12.02 -8.21
C THR A 26 5.13 -12.24 -6.70
N PRO A 27 4.33 -11.68 -5.78
CA PRO A 27 4.41 -11.98 -4.35
C PRO A 27 4.28 -13.46 -4.01
N GLU A 28 3.61 -14.24 -4.86
CA GLU A 28 3.43 -15.69 -4.72
C GLU A 28 4.60 -16.49 -5.32
N GLU A 29 5.72 -15.82 -5.60
CA GLU A 29 6.94 -16.39 -6.19
C GLU A 29 6.75 -17.00 -7.60
N VAL A 30 5.61 -16.71 -8.24
CA VAL A 30 5.40 -17.08 -9.65
C VAL A 30 6.29 -16.21 -10.54
N GLU A 31 7.13 -16.86 -11.33
CA GLU A 31 8.04 -16.23 -12.29
C GLU A 31 7.49 -16.32 -13.72
N ALA A 32 7.59 -15.21 -14.46
CA ALA A 32 7.22 -15.14 -15.87
C ALA A 32 8.22 -14.29 -16.67
N MET A 33 8.41 -14.65 -17.94
CA MET A 33 9.13 -13.84 -18.91
C MET A 33 8.13 -13.05 -19.75
N MET A 34 8.26 -11.73 -19.75
CA MET A 34 7.29 -10.82 -20.39
C MET A 34 7.99 -9.84 -21.31
N THR A 35 7.33 -9.41 -22.39
CA THR A 35 7.81 -8.27 -23.21
C THR A 35 7.09 -6.98 -22.80
N VAL A 36 7.61 -5.85 -23.27
CA VAL A 36 7.18 -4.51 -22.82
C VAL A 36 6.86 -3.65 -24.04
N ALA A 37 5.68 -3.04 -24.04
CA ALA A 37 5.30 -2.08 -25.07
C ALA A 37 6.26 -0.87 -25.05
N PRO A 38 6.63 -0.30 -26.21
CA PRO A 38 7.56 0.83 -26.30
C PRO A 38 7.24 1.98 -25.35
N ASP A 39 5.96 2.34 -25.24
CA ASP A 39 5.49 3.46 -24.42
C ASP A 39 5.62 3.21 -22.91
N ALA A 40 5.71 1.94 -22.49
CA ALA A 40 5.84 1.56 -21.07
C ALA A 40 7.31 1.37 -20.63
N GLN A 41 8.29 1.46 -21.54
CA GLN A 41 9.70 1.16 -21.22
C GLN A 41 10.32 2.14 -20.22
N ALA A 42 9.99 3.44 -20.33
CA ALA A 42 10.52 4.46 -19.42
C ALA A 42 10.02 4.24 -17.99
N ASP A 43 8.72 4.01 -17.83
CA ASP A 43 8.08 3.73 -16.54
C ASP A 43 8.59 2.43 -15.93
N LEU A 44 8.83 1.40 -16.74
CA LEU A 44 9.43 0.15 -16.27
C LEU A 44 10.84 0.36 -15.72
N ARG A 45 11.69 1.13 -16.40
CA ARG A 45 13.05 1.44 -15.91
C ARG A 45 13.01 2.21 -14.59
N ALA A 46 12.10 3.19 -14.48
CA ALA A 46 11.90 3.94 -13.25
C ALA A 46 11.40 3.02 -12.11
N ALA A 47 10.44 2.14 -12.39
CA ALA A 47 9.93 1.17 -11.44
C ALA A 47 11.00 0.17 -10.98
N ALA A 48 11.80 -0.38 -11.90
CA ALA A 48 12.89 -1.30 -11.60
C ALA A 48 14.00 -0.64 -10.76
N TYR A 49 14.30 0.63 -11.00
CA TYR A 49 15.20 1.40 -10.14
C TYR A 49 14.62 1.58 -8.73
N GLY A 50 13.33 1.91 -8.64
CA GLY A 50 12.60 2.07 -7.37
C GLY A 50 12.59 0.82 -6.48
N GLN A 51 12.59 -0.38 -7.06
CA GLN A 51 12.67 -1.64 -6.29
C GLN A 51 13.88 -1.69 -5.36
N LYS A 52 15.00 -1.04 -5.72
CA LYS A 52 16.21 -0.97 -4.87
C LYS A 52 15.97 -0.25 -3.54
N PHE A 53 14.88 0.51 -3.45
CA PHE A 53 14.47 1.29 -2.28
C PHE A 53 13.18 0.77 -1.66
N GLY A 54 12.74 -0.44 -2.04
CA GLY A 54 11.54 -1.08 -1.49
C GLY A 54 10.22 -0.72 -2.18
N ASP A 55 10.25 0.03 -3.29
CA ASP A 55 9.04 0.26 -4.07
C ASP A 55 8.53 -1.02 -4.72
N ARG A 56 7.25 -1.05 -5.08
CA ARG A 56 6.64 -2.07 -5.93
C ARG A 56 6.22 -1.50 -7.29
N ALA A 57 5.83 -2.38 -8.21
CA ALA A 57 5.31 -2.00 -9.51
C ALA A 57 3.99 -2.73 -9.77
N THR A 58 2.98 -2.00 -10.22
CA THR A 58 1.76 -2.54 -10.80
C THR A 58 1.92 -2.58 -12.31
N LEU A 59 1.84 -3.77 -12.88
CA LEU A 59 1.93 -4.03 -14.31
C LEU A 59 0.53 -4.20 -14.87
N TYR A 60 0.25 -3.49 -15.95
CA TYR A 60 -0.93 -3.68 -16.76
C TYR A 60 -0.52 -4.45 -18.00
N THR A 61 -1.13 -5.59 -18.21
CA THR A 61 -0.89 -6.40 -19.39
C THR A 61 -2.03 -6.29 -20.39
N ASP A 62 -1.74 -6.67 -21.63
CA ASP A 62 -2.79 -6.91 -22.60
C ASP A 62 -3.60 -8.18 -22.27
N GLU A 63 -4.51 -8.55 -23.18
CA GLU A 63 -5.38 -9.71 -23.01
C GLU A 63 -4.64 -11.06 -23.00
N THR A 64 -3.40 -11.13 -23.50
CA THR A 64 -2.59 -12.34 -23.49
C THR A 64 -1.93 -12.58 -22.14
N GLY A 65 -1.77 -11.51 -21.34
CA GLY A 65 -1.03 -11.56 -20.09
C GLY A 65 0.49 -11.67 -20.27
N LEU A 66 1.03 -11.66 -21.50
CA LEU A 66 2.46 -11.80 -21.79
C LEU A 66 3.14 -10.48 -22.15
N HIS A 67 2.37 -9.44 -22.39
CA HIS A 67 2.85 -8.14 -22.86
C HIS A 67 2.45 -7.04 -21.88
N ILE A 68 3.44 -6.36 -21.30
CA ILE A 68 3.25 -5.22 -20.40
C ILE A 68 2.97 -3.98 -21.23
N VAL A 69 1.79 -3.41 -21.07
CA VAL A 69 1.32 -2.23 -21.83
C VAL A 69 1.34 -0.93 -21.02
N ALA A 70 1.38 -1.02 -19.69
CA ALA A 70 1.62 0.11 -18.81
C ALA A 70 2.25 -0.34 -17.49
N VAL A 71 2.99 0.55 -16.85
CA VAL A 71 3.62 0.30 -15.54
C VAL A 71 3.31 1.47 -14.62
N ARG A 72 2.82 1.19 -13.41
CA ARG A 72 2.66 2.18 -12.35
C ARG A 72 3.58 1.82 -11.19
N ARG A 73 4.47 2.73 -10.82
CA ARG A 73 5.27 2.60 -9.59
C ARG A 73 4.36 2.75 -8.36
N VAL A 74 4.58 1.91 -7.38
CA VAL A 74 3.93 1.95 -6.06
C VAL A 74 5.02 2.26 -5.02
N PRO A 75 5.09 3.48 -4.47
CA PRO A 75 6.15 3.85 -3.54
C PRO A 75 6.21 2.94 -2.30
N ALA A 76 7.40 2.73 -1.74
CA ALA A 76 7.62 1.89 -0.56
C ALA A 76 6.70 2.23 0.62
N ALA A 77 6.44 3.53 0.85
CA ALA A 77 5.52 4.00 1.87
C ALA A 77 4.08 3.49 1.65
N GLN A 78 3.62 3.41 0.40
CA GLN A 78 2.30 2.84 0.07
C GLN A 78 2.27 1.34 0.29
N VAL A 79 3.34 0.64 -0.06
CA VAL A 79 3.48 -0.81 0.16
C VAL A 79 3.41 -1.11 1.67
N GLN A 80 4.14 -0.34 2.46
CA GLN A 80 4.12 -0.45 3.92
C GLN A 80 2.73 -0.14 4.49
N ALA A 81 2.08 0.95 4.05
CA ALA A 81 0.74 1.29 4.49
C ALA A 81 -0.26 0.15 4.22
N GLN A 82 -0.25 -0.42 3.01
CA GLN A 82 -1.12 -1.55 2.66
C GLN A 82 -0.86 -2.78 3.55
N ALA A 83 0.40 -3.08 3.86
CA ALA A 83 0.74 -4.19 4.75
C ALA A 83 0.23 -3.96 6.19
N LEU A 84 0.34 -2.74 6.70
CA LEU A 84 -0.18 -2.35 8.02
C LEU A 84 -1.71 -2.45 8.07
N LEU A 85 -2.40 -1.98 7.04
CA LEU A 85 -3.87 -2.07 6.95
C LEU A 85 -4.35 -3.53 6.85
N ALA A 86 -3.59 -4.40 6.19
CA ALA A 86 -3.89 -5.83 6.14
C ALA A 86 -3.64 -6.52 7.50
N GLU A 87 -2.62 -6.09 8.25
CA GLU A 87 -2.38 -6.58 9.62
C GLU A 87 -3.44 -6.06 10.60
N ALA A 88 -3.85 -4.80 10.49
CA ALA A 88 -4.97 -4.24 11.24
C ALA A 88 -6.25 -5.05 11.06
N TYR A 89 -6.58 -5.39 9.80
CA TYR A 89 -7.73 -6.23 9.49
C TYR A 89 -7.58 -7.64 10.06
N ARG A 90 -6.39 -8.23 10.03
CA ARG A 90 -6.14 -9.54 10.67
C ARG A 90 -6.30 -9.48 12.19
N ALA A 91 -5.90 -8.39 12.83
CA ALA A 91 -6.00 -8.20 14.27
C ALA A 91 -7.44 -8.00 14.76
N SER A 92 -8.27 -7.27 14.01
CA SER A 92 -9.68 -7.06 14.34
C SER A 92 -10.54 -6.82 13.10
N PRO A 93 -11.01 -7.88 12.40
CA PRO A 93 -11.82 -7.74 11.20
C PRO A 93 -13.13 -6.99 11.45
N GLU A 94 -13.84 -7.34 12.54
CA GLU A 94 -15.16 -6.80 12.86
C GLU A 94 -15.11 -5.29 13.13
N ALA A 95 -14.10 -4.82 13.86
CA ALA A 95 -13.94 -3.40 14.15
C ALA A 95 -13.55 -2.61 12.91
N CYS A 96 -12.66 -3.16 12.06
CA CYS A 96 -12.28 -2.57 10.78
C CYS A 96 -13.48 -2.43 9.84
N ASP A 97 -14.31 -3.45 9.71
CA ASP A 97 -15.52 -3.39 8.89
C ASP A 97 -16.58 -2.45 9.49
N ALA A 98 -16.65 -2.34 10.82
CA ALA A 98 -17.55 -1.41 11.48
C ALA A 98 -17.17 0.05 11.21
N VAL A 99 -15.88 0.40 11.30
CA VAL A 99 -15.43 1.75 10.91
C VAL A 99 -15.63 1.97 9.41
N ALA A 100 -15.29 1.00 8.54
CA ALA A 100 -15.52 1.14 7.10
C ALA A 100 -16.96 1.51 6.74
N ARG A 101 -17.93 0.81 7.35
CA ARG A 101 -19.36 1.12 7.17
C ARG A 101 -19.74 2.50 7.69
N ARG A 102 -19.17 2.93 8.80
CA ARG A 102 -19.38 4.29 9.34
C ARG A 102 -18.83 5.37 8.40
N GLU A 103 -17.70 5.10 7.76
CA GLU A 103 -17.09 5.99 6.76
C GLU A 103 -17.79 5.92 5.38
N GLY A 104 -18.82 5.08 5.24
CA GLY A 104 -19.64 4.96 4.02
C GLY A 104 -19.14 3.95 3.00
N ALA A 105 -18.11 3.16 3.34
CA ALA A 105 -17.61 2.05 2.52
C ALA A 105 -18.37 0.74 2.82
N GLN A 106 -18.28 -0.24 1.91
CA GLN A 106 -18.93 -1.55 2.10
C GLN A 106 -18.23 -2.35 3.21
N ASP A 107 -16.90 -2.39 3.18
CA ASP A 107 -16.03 -3.16 4.05
C ASP A 107 -14.65 -2.51 4.11
N TRP A 108 -13.75 -3.06 4.94
CA TRP A 108 -12.41 -2.51 5.13
C TRP A 108 -11.59 -2.46 3.83
N ALA A 109 -11.78 -3.45 2.96
CA ALA A 109 -11.06 -3.49 1.69
C ALA A 109 -11.51 -2.34 0.78
N ASP A 110 -12.83 -2.07 0.71
CA ASP A 110 -13.40 -0.95 -0.01
C ASP A 110 -12.92 0.41 0.54
N LEU A 111 -12.91 0.59 1.87
CA LEU A 111 -12.45 1.84 2.50
C LEU A 111 -10.98 2.14 2.18
N THR A 112 -10.13 1.12 2.23
CA THR A 112 -8.67 1.28 2.10
C THR A 112 -8.18 1.20 0.66
N HIS A 113 -9.04 0.78 -0.27
CA HIS A 113 -8.66 0.61 -1.67
C HIS A 113 -8.27 1.94 -2.30
N GLY A 114 -7.05 2.00 -2.84
CA GLY A 114 -6.58 3.15 -3.62
C GLY A 114 -6.24 4.40 -2.80
N LEU A 115 -6.24 4.32 -1.46
CA LEU A 115 -5.75 5.40 -0.61
C LEU A 115 -4.28 5.70 -0.91
N GLU A 116 -3.96 6.99 -1.02
CA GLU A 116 -2.59 7.47 -1.23
C GLU A 116 -2.08 8.11 0.06
N PHE A 117 -1.24 7.37 0.78
CA PHE A 117 -0.61 7.82 2.02
C PHE A 117 0.60 8.75 1.77
N ALA A 118 0.65 9.87 2.47
CA ALA A 118 1.78 10.77 2.49
C ALA A 118 2.37 10.86 3.91
N PRO A 119 3.71 10.99 4.05
CA PRO A 119 4.31 11.24 5.35
C PRO A 119 3.95 12.65 5.84
N GLN A 120 3.55 12.75 7.11
CA GLN A 120 3.18 14.00 7.76
C GLN A 120 3.71 14.03 9.19
N ASP A 121 4.19 15.20 9.62
CA ASP A 121 4.48 15.49 11.02
C ASP A 121 3.15 15.77 11.73
N THR A 122 2.83 14.94 12.72
CA THR A 122 1.58 15.05 13.49
C THR A 122 1.73 15.95 14.73
N GLY A 123 2.87 16.61 14.89
CA GLY A 123 3.22 17.36 16.09
C GLY A 123 3.66 16.44 17.24
N GLY A 124 4.16 17.04 18.32
CA GLY A 124 4.62 16.29 19.50
C GLY A 124 5.84 15.40 19.25
N GLY A 125 6.51 15.54 18.10
CA GLY A 125 7.62 14.67 17.69
C GLY A 125 7.17 13.32 17.13
N CYS A 126 5.92 13.21 16.65
CA CYS A 126 5.38 12.00 16.04
C CYS A 126 5.25 12.16 14.52
N ALA A 127 5.59 11.12 13.77
CA ALA A 127 5.40 11.05 12.32
C ALA A 127 4.33 10.00 11.96
N ALA A 128 3.50 10.30 10.97
CA ALA A 128 2.49 9.38 10.47
C ALA A 128 2.45 9.34 8.94
N LEU A 129 1.98 8.22 8.40
CA LEU A 129 1.46 8.13 7.05
C LEU A 129 -0.02 8.50 7.09
N VAL A 130 -0.43 9.53 6.36
CA VAL A 130 -1.80 10.05 6.37
C VAL A 130 -2.40 9.95 4.97
N ALA A 131 -3.63 9.47 4.87
CA ALA A 131 -4.43 9.49 3.65
C ALA A 131 -5.81 10.12 3.93
N PRO A 132 -6.29 11.05 3.09
CA PRO A 132 -7.64 11.56 3.19
C PRO A 132 -8.65 10.47 2.80
N LEU A 133 -9.76 10.40 3.53
CA LEU A 133 -10.90 9.56 3.22
C LEU A 133 -11.92 10.34 2.37
N PRO A 134 -12.74 9.65 1.54
CA PRO A 134 -13.68 10.31 0.64
C PRO A 134 -14.73 11.20 1.32
N ASN A 135 -15.03 10.95 2.60
CA ASN A 135 -16.01 11.68 3.39
C ASN A 135 -15.43 12.90 4.14
N GLY A 136 -14.16 13.24 3.91
CA GLY A 136 -13.50 14.39 4.53
C GLY A 136 -12.71 14.06 5.79
N HIS A 137 -12.82 12.85 6.32
CA HIS A 137 -11.99 12.35 7.42
C HIS A 137 -10.58 11.98 6.93
N ALA A 138 -9.70 11.62 7.85
CA ALA A 138 -8.34 11.17 7.56
C ALA A 138 -8.03 9.84 8.25
N MET A 139 -7.33 8.97 7.53
CA MET A 139 -6.73 7.75 8.07
C MET A 139 -5.25 7.99 8.33
N SER A 140 -4.78 7.61 9.53
CA SER A 140 -3.40 7.78 9.96
C SER A 140 -2.77 6.46 10.38
N LEU A 141 -1.52 6.23 9.96
CA LEU A 141 -0.70 5.08 10.35
C LEU A 141 0.59 5.58 11.01
N THR A 142 0.83 5.18 12.26
CA THR A 142 2.04 5.59 13.01
C THR A 142 2.51 4.45 13.93
N ASN A 143 3.66 4.60 14.57
CA ASN A 143 4.07 3.81 15.74
C ASN A 143 4.06 4.66 17.03
N GLY A 144 3.61 5.91 16.96
CA GLY A 144 3.61 6.87 18.07
C GLY A 144 4.96 7.53 18.36
N ASP A 145 5.91 7.47 17.43
CA ASP A 145 7.25 8.05 17.54
C ASP A 145 7.56 8.94 16.31
N SER A 146 8.70 9.60 16.36
CA SER A 146 9.30 10.46 15.33
C SER A 146 9.61 9.77 14.00
N ARG A 147 9.51 8.43 13.95
CA ARG A 147 9.77 7.62 12.77
C ARG A 147 8.48 6.98 12.30
N LEU A 148 8.36 6.85 10.97
CA LEU A 148 7.25 6.11 10.37
C LEU A 148 7.26 4.64 10.84
N PRO A 149 6.11 3.94 10.81
CA PRO A 149 6.04 2.54 11.18
C PRO A 149 6.82 1.67 10.19
N GLU A 150 7.91 1.06 10.66
CA GLU A 150 8.81 0.20 9.87
C GLU A 150 8.54 -1.30 10.05
N THR A 151 7.66 -1.67 10.98
CA THR A 151 7.39 -3.08 11.33
C THR A 151 5.90 -3.36 11.37
N LEU A 152 5.52 -4.62 11.17
CA LEU A 152 4.15 -5.11 11.37
C LEU A 152 3.87 -5.50 12.84
N GLN A 153 4.82 -5.28 13.75
CA GLN A 153 4.71 -5.68 15.16
C GLN A 153 4.38 -4.52 16.09
N ASP A 154 4.72 -3.29 15.71
CA ASP A 154 4.42 -2.08 16.48
C ASP A 154 3.89 -1.01 15.55
N PHE A 155 2.55 -0.85 15.53
CA PHE A 155 1.87 0.13 14.71
C PHE A 155 0.47 0.45 15.22
N TYR A 156 0.00 1.61 14.82
CA TYR A 156 -1.27 2.20 15.12
C TYR A 156 -1.99 2.50 13.80
N VAL A 157 -3.30 2.28 13.75
CA VAL A 157 -4.20 2.72 12.68
C VAL A 157 -5.33 3.50 13.31
N GLY A 158 -5.56 4.73 12.85
CA GLY A 158 -6.63 5.59 13.35
C GLY A 158 -7.40 6.28 12.24
N VAL A 159 -8.65 6.63 12.54
CA VAL A 159 -9.51 7.48 11.71
C VAL A 159 -9.97 8.67 12.56
N ALA A 160 -9.83 9.87 12.03
CA ALA A 160 -10.19 11.12 12.70
C ALA A 160 -10.84 12.10 11.72
N ASP A 161 -11.59 13.07 12.23
CA ASP A 161 -12.29 14.08 11.42
C ASP A 161 -11.31 14.93 10.60
N GLU A 162 -10.14 15.23 11.17
CA GLU A 162 -9.02 15.88 10.51
C GLU A 162 -7.72 15.15 10.90
N PRO A 163 -6.63 15.27 10.12
CA PRO A 163 -5.34 14.78 10.57
C PRO A 163 -5.00 15.36 11.95
N ILE A 164 -4.59 14.52 12.92
CA ILE A 164 -4.17 14.95 14.27
C ILE A 164 -5.35 15.34 15.20
N ALA A 165 -6.60 15.20 14.75
CA ALA A 165 -7.78 15.38 15.61
C ALA A 165 -8.05 14.14 16.48
N GLU A 166 -9.01 14.27 17.41
CA GLU A 166 -9.50 13.15 18.22
C GLU A 166 -10.03 12.02 17.33
N GLU A 167 -9.58 10.80 17.60
CA GLU A 167 -9.87 9.67 16.74
C GLU A 167 -11.24 9.07 17.05
N THR A 168 -12.05 8.96 16.00
CA THR A 168 -13.36 8.31 16.06
C THR A 168 -13.20 6.78 16.02
N PHE A 169 -12.05 6.29 15.57
CA PHE A 169 -11.64 4.89 15.64
C PHE A 169 -10.12 4.80 15.75
N TYR A 170 -9.63 3.87 16.55
CA TYR A 170 -8.25 3.47 16.48
C TYR A 170 -8.00 2.04 16.94
N LEU A 171 -6.92 1.46 16.44
CA LEU A 171 -6.33 0.24 16.97
C LEU A 171 -4.82 0.40 17.12
N PHE A 172 -4.26 -0.23 18.15
CA PHE A 172 -2.83 -0.28 18.38
C PHE A 172 -2.39 -1.73 18.50
N VAL A 173 -1.47 -2.16 17.62
CA VAL A 173 -0.76 -3.42 17.70
C VAL A 173 0.64 -3.18 18.28
N ARG A 174 0.99 -3.88 19.36
CA ARG A 174 2.32 -3.87 19.98
C ARG A 174 2.83 -5.29 20.19
N GLY A 175 4.07 -5.56 19.82
CA GLY A 175 4.63 -6.93 19.84
C GLY A 175 3.83 -7.93 18.99
N GLY A 176 3.14 -7.46 17.95
CA GLY A 176 2.26 -8.28 17.10
C GLY A 176 0.91 -8.65 17.72
N GLN A 177 0.52 -8.01 18.83
CA GLN A 177 -0.78 -8.21 19.48
C GLN A 177 -1.55 -6.91 19.55
N LEU A 178 -2.87 -6.97 19.32
CA LEU A 178 -3.77 -5.85 19.56
C LEU A 178 -3.77 -5.51 21.06
N THR A 179 -3.30 -4.32 21.42
CA THR A 179 -3.23 -3.84 22.81
C THR A 179 -4.29 -2.80 23.13
N GLU A 180 -4.73 -2.04 22.14
CA GLU A 180 -5.75 -1.02 22.30
C GLU A 180 -6.70 -1.01 21.10
N LEU A 181 -7.98 -0.75 21.37
CA LEU A 181 -9.03 -0.66 20.36
C LEU A 181 -10.11 0.32 20.84
N PHE A 182 -10.48 1.25 19.97
CA PHE A 182 -11.58 2.17 20.20
C PHE A 182 -12.42 2.38 18.93
N PRO A 183 -13.76 2.41 19.03
CA PRO A 183 -14.52 1.95 20.18
C PRO A 183 -14.25 0.46 20.44
N ALA A 184 -14.23 0.05 21.71
CA ALA A 184 -14.16 -1.37 22.03
C ALA A 184 -15.42 -2.08 21.52
N ALA A 185 -15.25 -3.26 20.93
CA ALA A 185 -16.34 -4.10 20.41
C ALA A 185 -17.33 -4.54 21.49
#